data_AF-A0A8T6FNC8-F1
#
_entry.id   AF-A0A8T6FNC8-F1
#
_cell.length_a   1.000
_cell.length_b   1.000
_cell.length_c   1.000
_cell.angle_alpha   90.00
_cell.angle_beta   90.00
_cell.angle_gamma   90.00
#
_symmetry.space_group_name_H-M   'P 1'
#
loop_
_entity.id
_entity.type
_entity.pdbx_description
1 polymer ?
#
loop_
_entity_poly.entity_id
_entity_poly.type
_entity_poly.pdbx_seq_one_letter_code
_entity_poly.pdbx_strand_id
1 'polypeptide(L)'
;MNDAIKDQAFQSDSTRRLSVPVMAAFGSGELGPAVVTIGLYSLLLFYYQQIVGLSGTLTGLALGIALFCDAVTDPLVGSLSDRVRSKYGRRHPVMAASAIPIAITLFALFNPPDGLSAVGSFAWLTVFAILVRTALTFFVIPHLALGAEMTPDYLQRSTLYSFGSLIGGVGGALIGFAVYVLGVLSDHR
;
A
#
# COMPACT_ATOMS: atom_id res chain seq x y z
N MET A 1 -40.24 -21.31 -16.16
CA MET A 1 -39.20 -22.04 -16.93
C MET A 1 -38.04 -21.12 -17.34
N ASN A 2 -38.30 -19.88 -17.80
CA ASN A 2 -37.23 -18.95 -18.21
C ASN A 2 -36.43 -18.37 -17.03
N ASP A 3 -37.05 -18.19 -15.86
CA ASP A 3 -36.38 -17.65 -14.66
C ASP A 3 -35.45 -18.69 -14.01
N ALA A 4 -35.85 -19.96 -13.96
CA ALA A 4 -35.00 -21.04 -13.45
C ALA A 4 -33.72 -21.27 -14.29
N ILE A 5 -33.78 -21.04 -15.61
CA ILE A 5 -32.61 -21.12 -16.49
C ILE A 5 -31.69 -19.91 -16.29
N LYS A 6 -32.25 -18.71 -16.08
CA LYS A 6 -31.48 -17.50 -15.74
C LYS A 6 -30.83 -17.63 -14.36
N ASP A 7 -31.52 -18.19 -13.38
CA ASP A 7 -30.99 -18.45 -12.04
C ASP A 7 -29.87 -19.49 -12.08
N GLN A 8 -30.01 -20.56 -12.87
CA GLN A 8 -28.95 -21.55 -13.07
C GLN A 8 -27.74 -20.97 -13.84
N ALA A 9 -27.97 -20.14 -14.86
CA ALA A 9 -26.90 -19.46 -15.58
C ALA A 9 -26.16 -18.44 -14.70
N PHE A 10 -26.90 -17.68 -13.89
CA PHE A 10 -26.34 -16.73 -12.91
C PHE A 10 -25.56 -17.45 -11.81
N GLN A 11 -26.05 -18.59 -11.31
CA GLN A 11 -25.30 -19.43 -10.37
C GLN A 11 -24.04 -20.05 -11.02
N SER A 12 -24.10 -20.44 -12.30
CA SER A 12 -22.92 -20.98 -13.01
C SER A 12 -21.81 -19.95 -13.24
N ASP A 13 -22.16 -18.66 -13.38
CA ASP A 13 -21.18 -17.59 -13.56
C ASP A 13 -20.60 -17.11 -12.21
N SER A 14 -21.42 -17.09 -11.15
CA SER A 14 -21.01 -16.76 -9.78
C SER A 14 -20.05 -17.77 -9.12
N THR A 15 -19.97 -18.99 -9.66
CA THR A 15 -19.12 -20.09 -9.18
C THR A 15 -17.83 -20.25 -9.99
N ARG A 16 -17.62 -19.41 -11.01
CA ARG A 16 -16.44 -19.50 -11.89
C ARG A 16 -15.20 -19.04 -11.13
N ARG A 17 -14.31 -19.98 -10.82
CA ARG A 17 -13.06 -19.70 -10.13
C ARG A 17 -12.22 -18.68 -10.90
N LEU A 18 -11.71 -17.67 -10.19
CA LEU A 18 -10.73 -16.75 -10.74
C LEU A 18 -9.50 -17.52 -11.26
N SER A 19 -9.06 -17.16 -12.46
CA SER A 19 -7.87 -17.76 -13.06
C SER A 19 -6.60 -17.25 -12.36
N VAL A 20 -5.58 -18.11 -12.25
CA VAL A 20 -4.28 -17.76 -11.65
C VAL A 20 -3.66 -16.50 -12.27
N PRO A 21 -3.70 -16.27 -13.60
CA PRO A 21 -3.18 -15.04 -14.19
C PRO A 21 -3.87 -13.77 -13.69
N VAL A 22 -5.20 -13.82 -13.45
CA VAL A 22 -5.94 -12.67 -12.90
C VAL A 22 -5.53 -12.43 -11.44
N MET A 23 -5.40 -13.50 -10.66
CA MET A 23 -4.94 -13.41 -9.28
C MET A 23 -3.51 -12.88 -9.17
N ALA A 24 -2.63 -13.26 -10.11
CA ALA A 24 -1.26 -12.76 -10.19
C ALA A 24 -1.21 -11.28 -10.63
N ALA A 25 -2.03 -10.88 -11.61
CA ALA A 25 -2.13 -9.49 -12.02
C ALA A 25 -2.64 -8.60 -10.87
N PHE A 26 -3.65 -9.05 -10.14
CA PHE A 26 -4.12 -8.39 -8.92
C PHE A 26 -3.00 -8.33 -7.88
N GLY A 27 -2.43 -9.48 -7.52
CA GLY A 27 -1.41 -9.57 -6.47
C GLY A 27 -0.11 -8.81 -6.77
N SER A 28 0.23 -8.57 -8.04
CA SER A 28 1.38 -7.72 -8.38
C SER A 28 1.23 -6.27 -7.88
N GLY A 29 -0.02 -5.79 -7.71
CA GLY A 29 -0.32 -4.51 -7.11
C GLY A 29 0.08 -4.42 -5.63
N GLU A 30 0.16 -5.53 -4.92
CA GLU A 30 0.52 -5.58 -3.50
C GLU A 30 2.03 -5.43 -3.25
N LEU A 31 2.88 -5.59 -4.27
CA LEU A 31 4.33 -5.49 -4.12
C LEU A 31 4.79 -4.12 -3.62
N GLY A 32 4.28 -3.05 -4.25
CA GLY A 32 4.63 -1.68 -3.90
C GLY A 32 4.27 -1.35 -2.44
N PRO A 33 2.98 -1.45 -2.07
CA PRO A 33 2.54 -1.25 -0.68
C PRO A 33 3.29 -2.14 0.31
N ALA A 34 3.58 -3.40 0.00
CA ALA A 34 4.31 -4.29 0.90
C ALA A 34 5.73 -3.78 1.19
N VAL A 35 6.49 -3.37 0.17
CA VAL A 35 7.84 -2.81 0.35
C VAL A 35 7.79 -1.53 1.18
N VAL A 36 6.86 -0.62 0.86
CA VAL A 36 6.73 0.63 1.60
C VAL A 36 6.31 0.37 3.04
N THR A 37 5.41 -0.58 3.28
CA THR A 37 4.94 -0.97 4.62
C THR A 37 6.07 -1.53 5.48
N ILE A 38 6.91 -2.41 4.92
CA ILE A 38 8.09 -2.95 5.61
C ILE A 38 9.07 -1.82 5.96
N GLY A 39 9.31 -0.90 5.03
CA GLY A 39 10.18 0.26 5.25
C GLY A 39 9.65 1.23 6.31
N LEU A 40 8.35 1.56 6.24
CA LEU A 40 7.72 2.53 7.14
C LEU A 40 7.57 2.02 8.57
N TYR A 41 7.27 0.74 8.78
CA TYR A 41 7.04 0.22 10.12
C TYR A 41 8.31 -0.27 10.82
N SER A 42 9.26 -0.84 10.08
CA SER A 42 10.45 -1.46 10.67
C SER A 42 11.65 -0.53 10.60
N LEU A 43 11.95 0.02 9.42
CA LEU A 43 13.18 0.78 9.19
C LEU A 43 13.07 2.23 9.66
N LEU A 44 11.92 2.86 9.47
CA LEU A 44 11.74 4.28 9.78
C LEU A 44 11.95 4.59 11.27
N LEU A 45 11.44 3.72 12.14
CA LEU A 45 11.55 3.87 13.59
C LEU A 45 13.02 3.74 14.04
N PHE A 46 13.76 2.78 13.47
CA PHE A 46 15.20 2.66 13.67
C PHE A 46 15.96 3.87 13.12
N TYR A 47 15.67 4.29 11.89
CA TYR A 47 16.34 5.41 11.22
C TYR A 47 16.21 6.71 12.01
N TYR A 48 15.00 7.08 12.42
CA TYR A 48 14.80 8.32 13.19
C TYR A 48 15.42 8.27 14.59
N GLN A 49 15.49 7.09 15.22
CA GLN A 49 16.08 6.97 16.56
C GLN A 49 17.60 6.88 16.55
N GLN A 50 18.17 6.05 15.67
CA GLN A 50 19.58 5.71 15.70
C GLN A 50 20.43 6.60 14.79
N ILE A 51 19.86 7.09 13.69
CA ILE A 51 20.59 7.91 12.70
C ILE A 51 20.27 9.39 12.90
N VAL A 52 18.98 9.76 12.96
CA VAL A 52 18.57 11.16 13.18
C VAL A 52 18.68 11.58 14.66
N GLY A 53 18.65 10.62 15.58
CA GLY A 53 18.78 10.87 17.03
C GLY A 53 17.50 11.40 17.70
N LEU A 54 16.33 11.19 17.10
CA LEU A 54 15.04 11.55 17.69
C LEU A 54 14.66 10.55 18.79
N SER A 55 14.06 11.03 19.89
CA SER A 55 13.65 10.12 20.96
C SER A 55 12.58 9.12 20.49
N GLY A 56 12.57 7.92 21.08
CA GLY A 56 11.58 6.89 20.76
C GLY A 56 10.15 7.34 21.02
N THR A 57 9.93 8.13 22.07
CA THR A 57 8.60 8.70 22.39
C THR A 57 8.10 9.64 21.30
N LEU A 58 8.94 10.57 20.82
CA LEU A 58 8.55 11.51 19.76
C LEU A 58 8.35 10.78 18.43
N THR A 59 9.22 9.82 18.12
CA THR A 59 9.10 8.99 16.92
C THR A 59 7.78 8.21 16.91
N GLY A 60 7.47 7.52 18.01
CA GLY A 60 6.22 6.78 18.16
C GLY A 60 4.99 7.68 18.12
N LEU A 61 5.05 8.87 18.74
CA LEU A 61 3.97 9.85 18.70
C LEU A 61 3.70 10.34 17.27
N ALA A 62 4.75 10.68 16.51
CA ALA A 62 4.61 11.11 15.12
C ALA A 62 3.93 10.04 14.25
N LEU A 63 4.34 8.78 14.40
CA LEU A 63 3.73 7.65 13.69
C LEU A 63 2.29 7.40 14.15
N GLY A 64 1.99 7.57 15.45
CA GLY A 64 0.63 7.49 15.98
C GLY A 64 -0.29 8.58 15.43
N ILE A 65 0.21 9.82 15.30
CA ILE A 65 -0.53 10.91 14.65
C ILE A 65 -0.81 10.56 13.19
N ALA A 66 0.19 10.05 12.47
CA ALA A 66 0.02 9.65 11.08
C ALA A 66 -1.04 8.54 10.92
N LEU A 67 -1.07 7.57 11.84
CA LEU A 67 -2.10 6.53 11.87
C LEU A 67 -3.50 7.10 12.17
N PHE A 68 -3.60 8.11 13.03
CA PHE A 68 -4.87 8.77 13.30
C PHE A 68 -5.41 9.50 12.06
N CYS A 69 -4.52 10.09 11.25
CA CYS A 69 -4.91 10.69 9.98
C CYS A 69 -5.50 9.66 9.00
N ASP A 70 -4.96 8.43 8.97
CA ASP A 70 -5.49 7.36 8.10
C ASP A 70 -6.95 7.03 8.38
N ALA A 71 -7.34 7.04 9.67
CA ALA A 71 -8.73 6.80 10.06
C ALA A 71 -9.72 7.80 9.41
N VAL A 72 -9.23 8.98 9.01
CA VAL A 72 -10.00 10.00 8.29
C VAL A 72 -9.81 9.87 6.77
N THR A 73 -8.58 9.66 6.29
CA THR A 73 -8.30 9.62 4.84
C THR A 73 -8.87 8.38 4.17
N ASP A 74 -8.91 7.24 4.84
CA ASP A 74 -9.34 5.97 4.24
C ASP A 74 -10.80 6.00 3.74
N PRO A 75 -11.81 6.43 4.55
CA PRO A 75 -13.18 6.57 4.06
C PRO A 75 -13.32 7.66 2.97
N LEU A 76 -12.58 8.76 3.09
CA LEU A 76 -12.62 9.86 2.12
C LEU A 76 -12.16 9.37 0.74
N VAL A 77 -10.99 8.72 0.69
CA VAL A 77 -10.43 8.16 -0.54
C VAL A 77 -11.31 7.05 -1.10
N GLY A 78 -11.88 6.19 -0.24
CA GLY A 78 -12.85 5.19 -0.66
C GLY A 78 -13.99 5.80 -1.46
N SER A 79 -14.68 6.79 -0.87
CA SER A 79 -15.80 7.48 -1.51
C SER A 79 -15.40 8.27 -2.77
N LEU A 80 -14.19 8.84 -2.80
CA LEU A 80 -13.67 9.57 -3.95
C LEU A 80 -13.37 8.63 -5.11
N SER A 81 -12.71 7.51 -4.84
CA SER A 81 -12.32 6.52 -5.84
C SER A 81 -13.53 5.92 -6.55
N ASP A 82 -14.65 5.78 -5.86
CA ASP A 82 -15.90 5.32 -6.44
C ASP A 82 -16.49 6.34 -7.43
N ARG A 83 -16.25 7.64 -7.24
CA ARG A 83 -16.82 8.71 -8.08
C ARG A 83 -16.01 8.99 -9.34
N VAL A 84 -14.77 8.55 -9.41
CA VAL A 84 -13.89 8.79 -10.57
C VAL A 84 -14.44 8.06 -11.80
N ARG A 85 -14.66 8.82 -12.88
CA ARG A 85 -15.08 8.29 -14.19
C ARG A 85 -13.92 8.47 -15.17
N SER A 86 -13.34 7.37 -15.63
CA SER A 86 -12.28 7.39 -16.64
C SER A 86 -12.45 6.27 -17.66
N LYS A 87 -11.77 6.42 -18.80
CA LYS A 87 -11.69 5.40 -19.85
C LYS A 87 -10.95 4.11 -19.45
N TYR A 88 -10.17 4.16 -18.36
CA TYR A 88 -9.41 3.02 -17.83
C TYR A 88 -10.11 2.34 -16.64
N GLY A 89 -11.37 2.68 -16.39
CA GLY A 89 -12.13 2.24 -15.21
C GLY A 89 -12.12 3.26 -14.07
N ARG A 90 -12.84 2.94 -13.00
CA ARG A 90 -13.07 3.86 -11.87
C ARG A 90 -11.86 3.95 -10.94
N ARG A 91 -11.18 2.83 -10.69
CA ARG A 91 -10.16 2.69 -9.63
C ARG A 91 -8.71 2.86 -10.15
N HIS A 92 -8.42 2.40 -11.36
CA HIS A 92 -7.06 2.43 -11.94
C HIS A 92 -6.41 3.82 -12.06
N PRO A 93 -7.11 4.90 -12.43
CA PRO A 93 -6.47 6.22 -12.54
C PRO A 93 -5.99 6.75 -11.19
N VAL A 94 -6.75 6.50 -10.13
CA VAL A 94 -6.41 6.94 -8.77
C VAL A 94 -5.16 6.21 -8.29
N MET A 95 -5.10 4.89 -8.52
CA MET A 95 -3.93 4.07 -8.20
C MET A 95 -2.69 4.47 -9.01
N ALA A 96 -2.86 4.78 -10.30
CA ALA A 96 -1.72 5.18 -11.13
C ALA A 96 -1.20 6.57 -10.72
N ALA A 97 -2.11 7.50 -10.40
CA ALA A 97 -1.75 8.85 -9.98
C ALA A 97 -1.05 8.89 -8.62
N SER A 98 -1.31 7.92 -7.72
CA SER A 98 -0.68 7.89 -6.40
C SER A 98 0.78 7.45 -6.40
N ALA A 99 1.26 6.78 -7.45
CA ALA A 99 2.65 6.31 -7.54
C ALA A 99 3.67 7.46 -7.40
N ILE A 100 3.40 8.60 -8.04
CA ILE A 100 4.28 9.79 -8.01
C ILE A 100 4.37 10.39 -6.60
N PRO A 101 3.25 10.78 -5.93
CA PRO A 101 3.32 11.32 -4.59
C PRO A 101 3.88 10.32 -3.58
N ILE A 102 3.62 9.01 -3.72
CA ILE A 102 4.27 7.99 -2.87
C ILE A 102 5.80 8.09 -3.00
N ALA A 103 6.34 8.11 -4.21
CA ALA A 103 7.79 8.17 -4.43
C ALA A 103 8.42 9.44 -3.84
N ILE A 104 7.81 10.60 -4.10
CA ILE A 104 8.31 11.90 -3.62
C ILE A 104 8.29 11.98 -2.10
N THR A 105 7.16 11.61 -1.49
CA THR A 105 6.99 11.73 -0.03
C THR A 105 7.82 10.70 0.73
N LEU A 106 7.96 9.49 0.19
CA LEU A 106 8.84 8.47 0.75
C LEU A 106 10.31 8.90 0.68
N PHE A 107 10.75 9.49 -0.44
CA PHE A 107 12.10 10.02 -0.56
C PHE A 107 12.37 11.12 0.48
N ALA A 108 11.48 12.10 0.59
CA ALA A 108 11.62 13.19 1.55
C ALA A 108 11.56 12.70 3.02
N LEU A 109 10.77 11.66 3.31
CA LEU A 109 10.68 11.08 4.64
C LEU A 109 12.02 10.51 5.14
N PHE A 110 12.81 9.92 4.25
CA PHE A 110 14.16 9.39 4.54
C PHE A 110 15.29 10.39 4.24
N ASN A 111 14.95 11.62 3.87
CA ASN A 111 15.92 12.68 3.60
C ASN A 111 15.54 13.96 4.37
N PRO A 112 15.55 13.93 5.72
CA PRO A 112 15.39 15.15 6.50
C PRO A 112 16.57 16.10 6.27
N PRO A 113 16.34 17.42 6.21
CA PRO A 113 17.39 18.43 6.17
C PRO A 113 18.40 18.27 7.32
N ASP A 114 19.68 18.48 7.04
CA ASP A 114 20.73 18.44 8.05
C ASP A 114 20.57 19.57 9.09
N GLY A 115 20.91 19.27 10.34
CA GLY A 115 20.94 20.26 11.41
C GLY A 115 19.57 20.66 11.98
N LEU A 116 18.51 19.89 11.70
CA LEU A 116 17.22 20.10 12.35
C LEU A 116 17.30 19.91 13.87
N SER A 117 16.61 20.78 14.61
CA SER A 117 16.38 20.57 16.04
C SER A 117 15.48 19.35 16.27
N ALA A 118 15.42 18.83 17.50
CA ALA A 118 14.52 17.73 17.84
C ALA A 118 13.05 18.01 17.45
N VAL A 119 12.60 19.25 17.63
CA VAL A 119 11.25 19.68 17.22
C VAL A 119 11.12 19.72 15.70
N GLY A 120 12.15 20.18 14.99
CA GLY A 120 12.20 20.18 13.52
C GLY A 120 12.13 18.77 12.94
N SER A 121 12.93 17.84 13.46
CA SER A 121 12.92 16.43 13.04
C SER A 121 11.60 15.75 13.36
N PHE A 122 10.97 16.05 14.51
CA PHE A 122 9.63 15.56 14.85
C PHE A 122 8.56 16.08 13.88
N ALA A 123 8.57 17.38 13.57
CA ALA A 123 7.62 17.98 12.64
C ALA A 123 7.80 17.42 11.23
N TRP A 124 9.05 17.28 10.76
CA TRP A 124 9.38 16.68 9.47
C TRP A 124 8.86 15.25 9.37
N LEU A 125 9.21 14.41 10.35
CA LEU A 125 8.73 13.03 10.44
C LEU A 125 7.21 12.97 10.39
N THR A 126 6.52 13.77 11.21
CA THR A 126 5.06 13.77 11.31
C THR A 126 4.41 14.14 9.97
N VAL A 127 4.85 15.24 9.35
CA VAL A 127 4.28 15.72 8.09
C VAL A 127 4.50 14.71 6.98
N PHE A 128 5.73 14.24 6.78
CA PHE A 128 6.01 13.30 5.68
C PHE A 128 5.45 11.90 5.94
N ALA A 129 5.32 11.47 7.19
CA ALA A 129 4.61 10.25 7.54
C ALA A 129 3.13 10.35 7.17
N ILE A 130 2.46 11.47 7.48
CA ILE A 130 1.06 11.69 7.06
C ILE A 130 0.95 11.69 5.53
N LEU A 131 1.85 12.40 4.84
CA LEU A 131 1.79 12.54 3.39
C LEU A 131 2.00 11.20 2.67
N VAL A 132 3.02 10.41 3.06
CA VAL A 132 3.26 9.11 2.43
C VAL A 132 2.13 8.13 2.70
N ARG A 133 1.58 8.12 3.92
CA ARG A 133 0.44 7.26 4.26
C ARG A 133 -0.81 7.65 3.50
N THR A 134 -1.12 8.95 3.44
CA THR A 134 -2.23 9.46 2.63
C THR A 134 -2.05 9.06 1.17
N ALA A 135 -0.85 9.22 0.60
CA ALA A 135 -0.55 8.82 -0.78
C ALA A 135 -0.71 7.30 -0.98
N LEU A 136 -0.28 6.48 -0.02
CA LEU A 136 -0.52 5.03 -0.02
C LEU A 136 -2.00 4.69 0.04
N THR A 137 -2.81 5.40 0.83
CA THR A 137 -4.26 5.21 0.89
C THR A 137 -4.91 5.36 -0.49
N PHE A 138 -4.47 6.33 -1.30
CA PHE A 138 -4.92 6.51 -2.69
C PHE A 138 -4.56 5.32 -3.61
N PHE A 139 -3.63 4.45 -3.22
CA PHE A 139 -3.38 3.18 -3.91
C PHE A 139 -4.14 2.01 -3.28
N VAL A 140 -3.97 1.80 -1.97
CA VAL A 140 -4.41 0.61 -1.25
C VAL A 140 -5.93 0.51 -1.18
N ILE A 141 -6.63 1.60 -0.87
CA ILE A 141 -8.09 1.55 -0.73
C ILE A 141 -8.79 1.22 -2.06
N PRO A 142 -8.45 1.88 -3.19
CA PRO A 142 -8.99 1.47 -4.49
C PRO A 142 -8.55 0.06 -4.91
N HIS A 143 -7.33 -0.38 -4.55
CA HIS A 143 -6.86 -1.72 -4.87
C HIS A 143 -7.66 -2.80 -4.14
N LEU A 144 -7.89 -2.64 -2.84
CA LEU A 144 -8.73 -3.54 -2.05
C LEU A 144 -10.16 -3.55 -2.59
N ALA A 145 -10.75 -2.39 -2.85
CA ALA A 145 -12.10 -2.31 -3.38
C ALA A 145 -12.23 -2.97 -4.77
N LEU A 146 -11.19 -2.89 -5.62
CA LEU A 146 -11.14 -3.59 -6.89
C LEU A 146 -11.18 -5.12 -6.68
N GLY A 147 -10.42 -5.64 -5.71
CA GLY A 147 -10.45 -7.07 -5.36
C GLY A 147 -11.82 -7.54 -4.86
N ALA A 148 -12.53 -6.70 -4.13
CA ALA A 148 -13.89 -7.00 -3.68
C ALA A 148 -14.90 -7.10 -4.84
N GLU A 149 -14.70 -6.30 -5.90
CA GLU A 149 -15.55 -6.27 -7.10
C GLU A 149 -15.28 -7.43 -8.08
N MET A 150 -14.11 -8.08 -8.00
CA MET A 150 -13.70 -9.12 -8.95
C MET A 150 -14.49 -10.42 -8.84
N THR A 151 -15.07 -10.72 -7.68
CA THR A 151 -15.87 -11.94 -7.49
C THR A 151 -16.94 -11.73 -6.40
N PRO A 152 -18.17 -12.23 -6.61
CA PRO A 152 -19.22 -12.22 -5.60
C PRO A 152 -19.01 -13.30 -4.52
N ASP A 153 -18.23 -14.35 -4.80
CA ASP A 153 -17.96 -15.46 -3.89
C ASP A 153 -16.94 -15.07 -2.81
N TYR A 154 -17.37 -15.15 -1.54
CA TYR A 154 -16.53 -14.85 -0.39
C TYR A 154 -15.26 -15.70 -0.33
N LEU A 155 -15.34 -17.00 -0.63
CA LEU A 155 -14.17 -17.89 -0.56
C LEU A 155 -13.14 -17.55 -1.64
N GLN A 156 -13.59 -17.24 -2.85
CA GLN A 156 -12.71 -16.79 -3.92
C GLN A 156 -12.10 -15.42 -3.62
N ARG A 157 -12.87 -14.49 -3.05
CA ARG A 157 -12.35 -13.18 -2.64
C ARG A 157 -11.28 -13.31 -1.56
N SER A 158 -11.52 -14.16 -0.55
CA SER A 158 -10.52 -14.47 0.48
C SER A 158 -9.26 -15.09 -0.13
N THR A 159 -9.42 -16.01 -1.09
CA THR A 159 -8.31 -16.62 -1.82
C THR A 159 -7.53 -15.60 -2.64
N LEU A 160 -8.21 -14.65 -3.29
CA LEU A 160 -7.60 -13.56 -4.06
C LEU A 160 -6.73 -12.67 -3.16
N TYR A 161 -7.26 -12.21 -2.02
CA TYR A 161 -6.48 -11.39 -1.07
C TYR A 161 -5.32 -12.16 -0.45
N SER A 162 -5.52 -13.45 -0.12
CA SER A 162 -4.44 -14.29 0.41
C SER A 162 -3.32 -14.46 -0.62
N PHE A 163 -3.67 -14.69 -1.88
CA PHE A 163 -2.70 -14.79 -2.97
C PHE A 163 -1.94 -13.48 -3.21
N GLY A 164 -2.65 -12.35 -3.20
CA GLY A 164 -2.04 -11.02 -3.27
C GLY A 164 -1.10 -10.75 -2.10
N SER A 165 -1.52 -11.07 -0.87
CA SER A 165 -0.70 -10.92 0.33
C SER A 165 0.56 -11.78 0.31
N LEU A 166 0.48 -12.99 -0.24
CA LEU A 166 1.67 -13.85 -0.43
C LEU A 166 2.64 -13.24 -1.46
N ILE A 167 2.13 -12.75 -2.59
CA ILE A 167 2.96 -12.06 -3.59
C ILE A 167 3.61 -10.82 -2.98
N GLY A 168 2.83 -9.97 -2.31
CA GLY A 168 3.31 -8.76 -1.66
C GLY A 168 4.37 -9.06 -0.59
N GLY A 169 4.08 -9.98 0.32
CA GLY A 169 4.99 -10.34 1.42
C GLY A 169 6.29 -10.99 0.95
N VAL A 170 6.20 -12.05 0.14
CA VAL A 170 7.38 -12.76 -0.37
C VAL A 170 8.17 -11.87 -1.33
N GLY A 171 7.49 -11.20 -2.26
CA GLY A 171 8.13 -10.31 -3.22
C GLY A 171 8.79 -9.11 -2.54
N GLY A 172 8.12 -8.49 -1.57
CA GLY A 172 8.68 -7.40 -0.79
C GLY A 172 9.93 -7.81 0.01
N ALA A 173 9.90 -8.98 0.65
CA ALA A 173 11.06 -9.53 1.36
C ALA A 173 12.23 -9.83 0.42
N LEU A 174 11.97 -10.41 -0.76
CA LEU A 174 13.00 -10.69 -1.77
C LEU A 174 13.64 -9.41 -2.31
N ILE A 175 12.84 -8.37 -2.55
CA ILE A 175 13.35 -7.06 -2.97
C ILE A 175 14.25 -6.47 -1.87
N GLY A 176 13.80 -6.48 -0.62
CA GLY A 176 14.62 -6.01 0.50
C GLY A 176 15.93 -6.78 0.65
N PHE A 177 15.89 -8.10 0.52
CA PHE A 177 17.09 -8.96 0.55
C PHE A 177 18.04 -8.67 -0.62
N ALA A 178 17.52 -8.50 -1.84
CA ALA A 178 18.33 -8.18 -3.00
C ALA A 178 19.04 -6.83 -2.85
N VAL A 179 18.35 -5.81 -2.34
CA VAL A 179 18.94 -4.50 -2.04
C VAL A 179 20.07 -4.62 -1.02
N TYR A 180 19.87 -5.39 0.05
CA TYR A 180 20.91 -5.63 1.06
C TYR A 180 22.14 -6.32 0.46
N VAL A 181 21.95 -7.40 -0.31
CA VAL A 181 23.05 -8.14 -0.95
C VAL A 181 23.82 -7.26 -1.93
N LEU A 182 23.12 -6.48 -2.76
CA LEU A 182 23.76 -5.56 -3.69
C LEU A 182 24.55 -4.47 -2.96
N GLY A 183 24.03 -3.94 -1.86
CA GLY A 183 24.73 -2.98 -1.01
C GLY A 183 26.04 -3.55 -0.47
N VAL A 184 26.00 -4.75 0.12
CA VAL A 184 27.20 -5.44 0.63
C VAL A 184 28.22 -5.71 -0.47
N LEU A 185 27.77 -6.14 -1.66
CA LEU A 185 28.68 -6.39 -2.78
C LEU A 185 29.31 -5.11 -3.34
N SER A 186 28.62 -3.96 -3.21
CA SER A 186 29.14 -2.67 -3.67
C SER A 186 30.20 -2.07 -2.73
N ASP A 187 30.13 -2.38 -1.43
CA ASP A 187 31.04 -1.86 -0.40
C ASP A 187 32.42 -2.58 -0.40
N HIS A 188 32.52 -3.68 -1.15
CA HIS A 188 33.75 -4.47 -1.33
C HIS A 188 34.50 -4.16 -2.65
N ARG A 189 34.22 -3.02 -3.29
CA ARG A 189 34.95 -2.50 -4.46
C ARG A 189 35.52 -1.13 -4.20
#